data_AF-A0A848M6X0-F1
#
_entry.id   AF-A0A848M6X0-F1
#
_cell.length_a   1.000
_cell.length_b   1.000
_cell.length_c   1.000
_cell.angle_alpha   90.00
_cell.angle_beta   90.00
_cell.angle_gamma   90.00
#
_symmetry.space_group_name_H-M   'P 1'
#
loop_
_entity.id
_entity.type
_entity.pdbx_description
1 polymer ?
#
loop_
_entity_poly.entity_id
_entity_poly.type
_entity_poly.pdbx_seq_one_letter_code
_entity_poly.pdbx_strand_id
1 'polypeptide(L)'
;MIHLYLDDWRACPEGFALARNGEECLMMLRECEVGILSLDYELGPDPMNGGDVTAALIREKLYPKEIFLHTSSPWGRKRMYEMLYEHMPAEVKVHNGPMPEHYLSQFNNRNQHRT
;
A
#
# COMPACT_ATOMS: atom_id res chain seq x y z
N MET A 1 5.94 -13.44 3.58
CA MET A 1 4.86 -12.47 3.32
C MET A 1 5.09 -11.23 4.17
N ILE A 2 5.10 -10.04 3.57
CA ILE A 2 5.24 -8.74 4.25
C ILE A 2 3.94 -7.93 4.14
N HIS A 3 3.81 -6.88 4.96
CA HIS A 3 2.84 -5.81 4.76
C HIS A 3 3.60 -4.53 4.43
N LEU A 4 3.19 -3.81 3.39
CA LEU A 4 3.94 -2.72 2.80
C LEU A 4 3.16 -1.40 2.93
N TYR A 5 3.84 -0.38 3.42
CA TYR A 5 3.33 0.98 3.58
C TYR A 5 4.16 1.91 2.71
N LEU A 6 3.55 2.50 1.68
CA LEU A 6 4.19 3.48 0.80
C LEU A 6 3.81 4.88 1.27
N ASP A 7 4.76 5.60 1.86
CA ASP A 7 4.57 6.97 2.35
C ASP A 7 5.93 7.66 2.55
N ASP A 8 6.06 8.89 2.03
CA ASP A 8 7.27 9.70 2.13
C ASP A 8 7.36 10.49 3.45
N TRP A 9 6.23 10.70 4.12
CA TRP A 9 6.09 11.63 5.25
C TRP A 9 5.66 10.96 6.57
N ARG A 10 4.60 10.15 6.54
CA ARG A 10 3.99 9.54 7.74
C ARG A 10 4.90 8.47 8.35
N ALA A 11 4.68 8.22 9.63
CA ALA A 11 5.30 7.12 10.33
C ALA A 11 4.72 5.79 9.81
N CYS A 12 5.60 4.80 9.63
CA CYS A 12 5.18 3.46 9.26
C CYS A 12 4.48 2.79 10.44
N PRO A 13 3.27 2.21 10.25
CA PRO A 13 2.62 1.41 11.29
C PRO A 13 3.47 0.20 11.70
N GLU A 14 3.31 -0.25 12.95
CA GLU A 14 3.99 -1.47 13.43
C GLU A 14 3.57 -2.68 12.59
N GLY A 15 4.52 -3.57 12.31
CA GLY A 15 4.29 -4.77 11.49
C GLY A 15 4.27 -4.52 9.98
N PHE A 16 4.48 -3.28 9.53
CA PHE A 16 4.66 -2.93 8.12
C PHE A 16 6.13 -2.65 7.83
N ALA A 17 6.53 -3.02 6.61
CA ALA A 17 7.73 -2.51 5.98
C ALA A 17 7.38 -1.20 5.24
N LEU A 18 8.35 -0.30 5.16
CA LEU A 18 8.17 1.04 4.65
C LEU A 18 8.92 1.22 3.34
N ALA A 19 8.22 1.71 2.31
CA ALA A 19 8.82 2.25 1.11
C ALA A 19 8.65 3.77 1.12
N ARG A 20 9.76 4.51 0.96
CA ARG A 20 9.74 5.98 1.01
C ARG A 20 9.44 6.64 -0.31
N ASN A 21 9.52 5.89 -1.40
CA ASN A 21 9.21 6.36 -2.75
C ASN A 21 8.65 5.22 -3.61
N GLY A 22 8.18 5.57 -4.80
CA GLY A 22 7.57 4.62 -5.74
C GLY A 22 8.53 3.52 -6.20
N GLU A 23 9.80 3.83 -6.41
CA GLU A 23 10.80 2.85 -6.86
C GLU A 23 11.07 1.76 -5.80
N GLU A 24 11.29 2.17 -4.55
CA GLU A 24 11.43 1.26 -3.41
C GLU A 24 10.19 0.37 -3.26
N CYS A 25 9.00 0.96 -3.40
CA CYS A 25 7.74 0.21 -3.31
C CYS A 25 7.67 -0.88 -4.38
N LEU A 26 7.96 -0.53 -5.65
CA LEU A 26 7.94 -1.47 -6.75
C LEU A 26 9.02 -2.54 -6.63
N MET A 27 10.20 -2.19 -6.15
CA MET A 27 11.24 -3.18 -5.84
C MET A 27 10.71 -4.20 -4.82
N MET A 28 10.14 -3.75 -3.71
CA MET A 28 9.62 -4.64 -2.67
C MET A 28 8.44 -5.50 -3.17
N LEU A 29 7.56 -4.94 -4.01
CA LEU A 29 6.44 -5.67 -4.62
C LEU A 29 6.90 -6.78 -5.58
N ARG A 30 8.04 -6.60 -6.26
CA ARG A 30 8.61 -7.59 -7.17
C ARG A 30 9.34 -8.71 -6.44
N GLU A 31 10.02 -8.38 -5.35
CA GLU A 31 10.89 -9.30 -4.61
C GLU A 31 10.17 -10.05 -3.47
N CYS A 32 9.04 -9.53 -3.00
CA CYS A 32 8.34 -10.09 -1.83
C CYS A 32 6.88 -10.42 -2.13
N GLU A 33 6.37 -11.49 -1.52
CA GLU A 33 4.93 -11.70 -1.41
C GLU A 33 4.32 -10.67 -0.45
N VAL A 34 3.50 -9.75 -0.98
CA VAL A 34 2.85 -8.70 -0.20
C VAL A 34 1.43 -9.11 0.18
N GLY A 35 1.16 -9.16 1.48
CA GLY A 35 -0.18 -9.43 1.99
C GLY A 35 -1.06 -8.18 1.95
N ILE A 36 -0.60 -7.09 2.57
CA ILE A 36 -1.32 -5.81 2.60
C ILE A 36 -0.43 -4.75 1.97
N LEU A 37 -0.98 -3.95 1.07
CA LEU A 37 -0.35 -2.75 0.55
C LEU A 37 -1.17 -1.52 0.94
N SER A 38 -0.55 -0.52 1.53
CA SER A 38 -1.17 0.78 1.77
C SER A 38 -0.47 1.85 0.95
N LEU A 39 -1.24 2.61 0.17
CA LEU A 39 -0.72 3.59 -0.79
C LEU A 39 -1.03 5.03 -0.36
N ASP A 40 -0.01 5.87 -0.30
CA ASP A 40 -0.15 7.31 -0.48
C ASP A 40 0.00 7.68 -1.96
N TYR A 41 -0.74 8.71 -2.39
CA TYR A 41 -0.64 9.29 -3.71
C TYR A 41 0.52 10.28 -3.79
N GLU A 42 0.69 11.14 -2.80
CA GLU A 42 1.61 12.27 -2.84
C GLU A 42 2.95 11.86 -2.22
N LEU A 43 3.98 11.58 -3.02
CA LEU A 43 5.27 11.04 -2.57
C LEU A 43 6.41 12.08 -2.63
N GLY A 44 6.09 13.33 -2.37
CA GLY A 44 7.06 14.41 -2.32
C GLY A 44 7.74 14.70 -3.68
N PRO A 45 9.06 14.94 -3.72
CA PRO A 45 9.76 15.41 -4.91
C PRO A 45 10.07 14.31 -5.94
N ASP A 46 9.73 13.05 -5.65
CA ASP A 46 9.96 11.94 -6.57
C ASP A 46 9.09 12.09 -7.83
N PRO A 47 9.61 11.78 -9.04
CA PRO A 47 8.81 11.80 -10.25
C PRO A 47 7.63 10.81 -10.23
N MET A 48 7.70 9.75 -9.41
CA MET A 48 6.68 8.72 -9.31
C MET A 48 5.72 9.01 -8.14
N ASN A 49 4.42 9.07 -8.42
CA ASN A 49 3.36 9.17 -7.42
C ASN A 49 2.69 7.79 -7.17
N GLY A 50 1.79 7.70 -6.19
CA GLY A 50 1.07 6.45 -5.89
C GLY A 50 0.20 5.94 -7.04
N GLY A 51 -0.24 6.82 -7.95
CA GLY A 51 -0.94 6.45 -9.18
C GLY A 51 -0.04 5.74 -10.19
N ASP A 52 1.23 6.12 -10.29
CA ASP A 52 2.21 5.44 -11.13
C ASP A 52 2.55 4.06 -10.58
N VAL A 53 2.69 3.93 -9.26
CA VAL A 53 2.81 2.63 -8.59
C VAL A 53 1.58 1.77 -8.88
N THR A 54 0.38 2.33 -8.79
CA THR A 54 -0.88 1.65 -9.13
C THR A 54 -0.89 1.16 -10.58
N ALA A 55 -0.46 1.98 -11.54
CA ALA A 55 -0.35 1.59 -12.93
C ALA A 55 0.64 0.43 -13.13
N ALA A 56 1.78 0.48 -12.43
CA ALA A 56 2.78 -0.58 -12.48
C ALA A 56 2.28 -1.90 -11.87
N LEU A 57 1.54 -1.87 -10.74
CA LEU A 57 0.90 -3.05 -10.16
C LEU A 57 0.07 -3.81 -11.21
N ILE A 58 -0.77 -3.07 -11.95
CA ILE A 58 -1.65 -3.63 -12.99
C ILE A 58 -0.83 -4.17 -14.15
N ARG A 59 0.09 -3.37 -14.68
CA ARG A 59 0.93 -3.72 -15.85
C ARG A 59 1.78 -4.96 -15.60
N GLU A 60 2.36 -5.06 -14.41
CA GLU A 60 3.30 -6.12 -14.04
C GLU A 60 2.63 -7.29 -13.31
N LYS A 61 1.31 -7.19 -13.08
CA LYS A 61 0.51 -8.20 -12.36
C LYS A 61 1.01 -8.47 -10.94
N LEU A 62 1.45 -7.40 -10.27
CA LEU A 62 1.85 -7.44 -8.87
C LEU A 62 0.57 -7.30 -8.03
N TYR A 63 0.11 -8.41 -7.45
CA TYR A 63 -1.21 -8.48 -6.80
C TYR A 63 -1.07 -8.74 -5.30
N PRO A 64 -0.97 -7.70 -4.46
CA PRO A 64 -1.17 -7.81 -3.03
C PRO A 64 -2.54 -8.42 -2.72
N LYS A 65 -2.68 -9.13 -1.60
CA LYS A 65 -3.98 -9.73 -1.21
C LYS A 65 -5.02 -8.65 -0.88
N GLU A 66 -4.59 -7.55 -0.28
CA GLU A 66 -5.47 -6.45 0.16
C GLU A 66 -4.77 -5.09 0.00
N ILE A 67 -5.49 -4.09 -0.50
CA ILE A 67 -4.97 -2.75 -0.82
C ILE A 67 -5.82 -1.68 -0.13
N PHE A 68 -5.16 -0.75 0.57
CA PHE A 68 -5.75 0.43 1.20
C PHE A 68 -5.17 1.72 0.62
N LEU A 69 -5.95 2.80 0.64
CA LEU A 69 -5.55 4.11 0.11
C LEU A 69 -5.56 5.16 1.23
N HIS A 70 -4.39 5.43 1.81
CA HIS A 70 -4.24 6.33 2.97
C HIS A 70 -3.84 7.76 2.59
N THR A 71 -4.07 8.16 1.35
CA THR A 71 -3.71 9.48 0.87
C THR A 71 -4.63 10.60 1.36
N SER A 72 -4.05 11.78 1.58
CA SER A 72 -4.76 13.05 1.81
C SER A 72 -5.45 13.59 0.57
N SER A 73 -4.96 13.28 -0.64
CA SER A 73 -5.50 13.78 -1.90
C SER A 73 -6.80 13.06 -2.28
N PRO A 74 -7.98 13.72 -2.25
CA PRO A 74 -9.24 13.07 -2.63
C PRO A 74 -9.27 12.70 -4.11
N TRP A 75 -8.65 13.54 -4.96
CA TRP A 75 -8.51 13.28 -6.38
C TRP A 75 -7.57 12.09 -6.63
N GLY A 76 -6.40 12.06 -5.98
CA GLY A 76 -5.46 10.96 -6.08
C GLY A 76 -6.06 9.62 -5.61
N ARG A 77 -6.78 9.64 -4.48
CA ARG A 77 -7.51 8.47 -3.97
C ARG A 77 -8.53 7.96 -4.96
N LYS A 78 -9.38 8.85 -5.51
CA LYS A 78 -10.38 8.48 -6.52
C LYS A 78 -9.73 7.84 -7.74
N ARG A 79 -8.67 8.47 -8.27
CA ARG A 79 -7.93 8.00 -9.44
C ARG A 79 -7.36 6.60 -9.22
N MET A 80 -6.66 6.37 -8.10
CA MET A 80 -6.11 5.06 -7.77
C MET A 80 -7.21 4.01 -7.58
N TYR A 81 -8.27 4.35 -6.82
CA TYR A 81 -9.36 3.43 -6.56
C TYR A 81 -10.07 2.98 -7.84
N GLU A 82 -10.39 3.92 -8.74
CA GLU A 82 -11.02 3.59 -10.03
C GLU A 82 -10.15 2.67 -10.88
N MET A 83 -8.84 2.96 -10.97
CA MET A 83 -7.89 2.10 -11.70
C MET A 83 -7.82 0.69 -11.11
N LEU A 84 -7.67 0.59 -9.79
CA LEU A 84 -7.60 -0.69 -9.09
C LEU A 84 -8.90 -1.48 -9.22
N TYR A 85 -10.05 -0.83 -9.00
CA TYR A 85 -11.36 -1.48 -9.07
C TYR A 85 -11.66 -2.05 -10.46
N GLU A 86 -11.23 -1.35 -11.53
CA GLU A 86 -11.47 -1.79 -12.90
C GLU A 86 -10.54 -2.93 -13.35
N HIS A 87 -9.31 -2.99 -12.85
CA HIS A 87 -8.27 -3.87 -13.41
C HIS A 87 -7.78 -4.97 -12.47
N MET A 88 -8.01 -4.86 -11.16
CA MET A 88 -7.58 -5.89 -10.22
C MET A 88 -8.45 -7.13 -10.34
N PRO A 89 -7.86 -8.33 -10.21
CA PRO A 89 -8.63 -9.56 -10.20
C PRO A 89 -9.51 -9.64 -8.94
N ALA A 90 -10.60 -10.40 -9.01
CA ALA A 90 -11.65 -10.43 -7.99
C ALA A 90 -11.15 -10.87 -6.60
N GLU A 91 -10.03 -11.59 -6.53
CA GLU A 91 -9.42 -12.06 -5.29
C GLU A 91 -8.69 -10.94 -4.51
N VAL A 92 -8.34 -9.84 -5.18
CA VAL A 92 -7.67 -8.68 -4.56
C VAL A 92 -8.71 -7.76 -3.94
N LYS A 93 -8.65 -7.58 -2.62
CA LYS A 93 -9.54 -6.66 -1.91
C LYS A 93 -9.00 -5.24 -2.02
N VAL A 94 -9.84 -4.31 -2.46
CA VAL A 94 -9.47 -2.89 -2.61
C VAL A 94 -10.37 -2.03 -1.75
N HIS A 95 -9.78 -1.20 -0.90
CA HIS A 95 -10.48 -0.30 0.01
C HIS A 95 -10.27 1.16 -0.40
N ASN A 96 -11.36 1.91 -0.54
CA ASN A 96 -11.35 3.34 -0.86
C ASN A 96 -11.08 4.21 0.39
N GLY A 97 -10.02 3.90 1.13
CA GLY A 97 -9.67 4.63 2.34
C GLY A 97 -8.51 4.02 3.11
N PRO A 98 -8.06 4.69 4.19
CA PRO A 98 -7.00 4.19 5.04
C PRO A 98 -7.44 2.93 5.78
N MET A 99 -6.46 2.18 6.29
CA MET A 99 -6.73 1.08 7.21
C MET A 99 -7.44 1.60 8.46
N PRO A 100 -8.55 0.98 8.89
CA PRO A 100 -9.18 1.30 10.17
C PRO A 100 -8.23 1.06 11.34
N GLU A 101 -8.38 1.83 12.43
CA GLU A 101 -7.51 1.72 13.61
C GLU A 101 -7.51 0.32 14.25
N HIS A 102 -8.68 -0.33 14.33
CA HIS A 102 -8.81 -1.69 14.83
C HIS A 102 -8.11 -2.75 13.95
N TYR A 103 -7.76 -2.39 12.72
CA TYR A 103 -6.97 -3.24 11.82
C TYR A 103 -5.49 -3.17 12.19
N LEU A 104 -5.01 -1.97 12.53
CA LEU A 104 -3.63 -1.72 12.96
C LEU A 104 -3.30 -2.36 14.32
N SER A 105 -4.27 -2.37 15.24
CA SER A 105 -4.07 -2.95 16.59
C SER A 105 -3.72 -4.45 16.59
N GLN A 106 -4.04 -5.17 15.51
CA GLN A 106 -3.71 -6.59 15.36
C GLN A 106 -2.21 -6.84 15.15
N PHE A 107 -1.47 -5.82 14.70
CA PHE A 107 -0.03 -5.90 14.49
C PHE A 107 0.76 -5.51 15.76
N ASN A 108 0.19 -4.62 16.58
CA ASN A 108 0.81 -4.16 17.83
C ASN A 108 0.93 -5.27 18.91
N ASN A 109 0.04 -6.28 18.90
CA ASN A 109 -0.02 -7.30 19.95
C ASN A 109 0.81 -8.57 19.68
N ARG A 110 1.50 -8.69 18.53
CA ARG A 110 2.24 -9.93 18.18
C ARG A 110 3.61 -10.07 18.84
N ASN A 111 4.08 -9.05 19.58
CA ASN A 111 5.40 -9.06 20.22
C ASN A 111 5.40 -9.40 21.72
N GLN A 112 4.26 -9.74 22.34
CA GLN A 112 4.21 -10.02 23.78
C GLN A 112 4.45 -11.49 24.21
N HIS A 113 4.72 -12.42 23.28
CA HIS A 113 4.95 -13.85 23.62
C HIS A 113 6.28 -14.40 23.09
N ARG A 114 7.32 -13.55 23.01
CA ARG A 114 8.71 -13.99 22.85
C ARG A 114 9.56 -13.53 24.04
N THR A 115 9.34 -14.16 25.19
CA THR A 115 10.28 -14.25 26.31
C THR A 115 10.03 -15.56 27.03
#